data_AF-A0A353J5P2-F1
#
_entry.id   AF-A0A353J5P2-F1
#
_cell.length_a   1.000
_cell.length_b   1.000
_cell.length_c   1.000
_cell.angle_alpha   90.00
_cell.angle_beta   90.00
_cell.angle_gamma   90.00
#
_symmetry.space_group_name_H-M   'P 1'
#
loop_
_entity.id
_entity.type
_entity.pdbx_description
1 polymer ?
#
loop_
_entity_poly.entity_id
_entity_poly.type
_entity_poly.pdbx_seq_one_letter_code
_entity_poly.pdbx_strand_id
1 'polypeptide(L)' 'MVLQSDKELAVLEAYMPAQMSEADVAAIVLRHKQALGVTGKNEMGKLMCAVMKDVSGKADGGLVRKLVEKALSVV' A
#
# COMPACT_ATOMS: atom_id res chain seq x y z
N MET A 1 -17.95 3.03 -20.21
CA MET A 1 -17.81 3.43 -18.79
C MET A 1 -17.31 2.23 -17.97
N VAL A 2 -16.02 1.90 -18.08
CA VAL A 2 -15.23 1.14 -17.09
C VAL A 2 -13.77 1.52 -17.40
N LEU A 3 -13.19 2.44 -16.64
CA LEU A 3 -11.79 2.85 -16.75
C LEU A 3 -11.00 2.07 -15.70
N GLN A 4 -10.73 0.79 -16.00
CA GLN A 4 -9.82 -0.04 -15.22
C GLN A 4 -8.43 0.04 -15.85
N SER A 5 -7.64 1.00 -15.38
CA SER A 5 -6.20 1.06 -15.68
C SER A 5 -5.44 0.28 -14.62
N ASP A 6 -5.69 -1.03 -14.60
CA ASP A 6 -4.97 -2.03 -13.82
C ASP A 6 -3.67 -2.38 -14.56
N LYS A 7 -2.66 -1.52 -14.44
CA LYS A 7 -1.29 -1.85 -14.86
C LYS A 7 -0.35 -1.65 -13.69
N GLU A 8 0.42 -2.70 -13.43
CA GLU A 8 1.60 -2.74 -12.57
C GLU A 8 1.36 -2.92 -11.06
N LEU A 9 0.84 -4.09 -10.67
CA LEU A 9 1.38 -4.76 -9.49
C LEU A 9 1.93 -6.12 -9.90
N ALA A 10 3.14 -6.08 -10.46
CA ALA A 10 4.02 -7.23 -10.47
C ALA A 10 4.35 -7.58 -9.01
N VAL A 11 3.52 -8.47 -8.45
CA VAL A 11 3.70 -9.09 -7.14
C VAL A 11 4.84 -10.08 -7.29
N LEU A 12 6.06 -9.61 -6.99
CA LEU A 12 7.21 -10.49 -6.85
C LEU A 12 7.09 -11.20 -5.50
N GLU A 13 6.98 -12.50 -5.62
CA GLU A 13 6.88 -13.51 -4.58
C GLU A 13 8.10 -13.48 -3.65
N ALA A 14 7.90 -13.63 -2.33
CA ALA A 14 8.87 -14.27 -1.44
C ALA A 14 8.24 -14.64 -0.08
N TYR A 15 7.89 -15.92 0.04
CA TYR A 15 8.03 -16.76 1.24
C TYR A 15 8.50 -16.05 2.53
N MET A 16 7.57 -15.67 3.42
CA MET A 16 7.88 -15.52 4.85
C MET A 16 6.63 -15.81 5.70
N PRO A 17 6.69 -16.79 6.61
CA PRO A 17 5.54 -17.18 7.42
C PRO A 17 5.36 -16.19 8.59
N ALA A 18 4.10 -15.85 8.88
CA ALA A 18 3.61 -15.13 10.06
C ALA A 18 3.52 -13.59 10.06
N GLN A 19 3.71 -12.89 8.94
CA GLN A 19 3.27 -11.49 8.78
C GLN A 19 2.47 -11.35 7.48
N MET A 20 1.51 -10.42 7.40
CA MET A 20 0.74 -10.18 6.18
C MET A 20 1.70 -10.04 4.99
N SER A 21 1.40 -10.77 3.91
CA SER A 21 2.26 -10.78 2.74
C SER A 21 2.36 -9.39 2.12
N GLU A 22 3.47 -9.10 1.43
CA GLU A 22 3.66 -7.82 0.74
C GLU A 22 2.48 -7.48 -0.19
N ALA A 23 1.86 -8.50 -0.80
CA ALA A 23 0.67 -8.38 -1.64
C ALA A 23 -0.55 -7.85 -0.88
N ASP A 24 -0.86 -8.41 0.30
CA ASP A 24 -1.97 -7.96 1.13
C ASP A 24 -1.78 -6.52 1.62
N VAL A 25 -0.55 -6.20 2.07
CA VAL A 25 -0.23 -4.84 2.50
C VAL A 25 -0.34 -3.87 1.33
N ALA A 26 0.14 -4.24 0.15
CA ALA A 26 0.01 -3.42 -1.06
C ALA A 26 -1.46 -3.19 -1.45
N ALA A 27 -2.31 -4.22 -1.35
CA ALA A 27 -3.74 -4.11 -1.60
C ALA A 27 -4.41 -3.14 -0.61
N ILE A 28 -4.07 -3.22 0.68
CA ILE A 28 -4.57 -2.29 1.71
C ILE A 28 -4.11 -0.86 1.43
N VAL A 29 -2.84 -0.67 1.07
CA VAL A 29 -2.28 0.63 0.69
C VAL A 29 -3.05 1.22 -0.50
N LEU A 30 -3.27 0.44 -1.57
CA LEU A 30 -4.03 0.91 -2.73
C LEU A 30 -5.47 1.25 -2.36
N ARG A 31 -6.12 0.41 -1.56
CA ARG A 31 -7.49 0.63 -1.12
C ARG A 31 -7.61 1.92 -0.32
N HIS A 32 -6.71 2.18 0.63
CA HIS A 32 -6.67 3.44 1.36
C HIS A 32 -6.28 4.62 0.47
N LYS A 33 -5.37 4.44 -0.48
CA LYS A 33 -4.98 5.46 -1.46
C LYS A 33 -6.20 5.92 -2.26
N GLN A 34 -6.98 4.98 -2.78
CA GLN A 34 -8.21 5.25 -3.52
C GLN A 34 -9.30 5.83 -2.62
N ALA A 35 -9.52 5.26 -1.44
CA ALA A 35 -10.56 5.71 -0.51
C ALA A 35 -10.30 7.13 0.02
N LEU A 36 -9.04 7.50 0.24
CA LEU A 36 -8.64 8.82 0.72
C LEU A 36 -8.36 9.81 -0.44
N GLY A 37 -8.34 9.34 -1.69
CA GLY A 37 -7.99 10.16 -2.86
C GLY A 37 -6.55 10.66 -2.88
N VAL A 38 -5.64 9.95 -2.20
CA VAL A 38 -4.26 10.40 -1.99
C VAL A 38 -3.41 10.14 -3.23
N THR A 39 -2.93 11.21 -3.84
CA THR A 39 -2.11 11.13 -5.07
C THR A 39 -0.71 11.72 -4.90
N GLY A 40 -0.46 12.49 -3.84
CA GLY A 40 0.78 13.24 -3.65
C GLY A 40 1.53 12.89 -2.37
N LYS A 41 2.85 13.14 -2.39
CA LYS A 41 3.74 12.97 -1.22
C LYS A 41 3.32 13.81 0.00
N ASN A 42 2.63 14.92 -0.21
CA ASN A 42 2.08 15.74 0.90
C ASN A 42 1.05 14.98 1.75
N GLU A 43 0.34 14.01 1.16
CA GLU A 43 -0.64 13.19 1.87
C GLU A 43 -0.10 11.80 2.24
N MET A 44 1.19 11.57 2.02
CA MET A 44 1.87 10.32 2.43
C MET A 44 1.73 10.06 3.93
N GLY A 45 1.85 11.09 4.76
CA GLY A 45 1.67 10.95 6.21
C GLY A 45 0.26 10.51 6.59
N LYS A 46 -0.76 10.98 5.87
CA LYS A 46 -2.17 10.62 6.08
C LYS A 46 -2.45 9.18 5.64
N LEU A 47 -1.95 8.80 4.46
CA LEU A 47 -2.05 7.42 3.96
C LEU A 47 -1.29 6.44 4.87
N MET A 48 -0.09 6.81 5.32
CA MET A 48 0.72 6.00 6.22
C MET A 48 0.04 5.81 7.58
N CYS A 49 -0.54 6.86 8.17
CA CYS A 49 -1.32 6.74 9.41
C CYS A 49 -2.56 5.84 9.27
N ALA A 50 -3.28 5.93 8.15
CA ALA A 50 -4.46 5.10 7.91
C ALA A 50 -4.09 3.63 7.76
N VAL A 51 -3.09 3.32 6.92
CA VAL A 51 -2.63 1.95 6.68
C VAL A 51 -1.99 1.37 7.93
N MET A 52 -1.13 2.12 8.65
CA MET A 52 -0.50 1.68 9.91
C MET A 52 -1.51 1.27 10.97
N LYS A 53 -2.70 1.89 11.03
CA LYS A 53 -3.77 1.48 11.95
C LYS A 53 -4.39 0.15 11.55
N ASP A 54 -4.57 -0.09 10.25
CA ASP A 54 -5.21 -1.29 9.72
C ASP A 54 -4.29 -2.52 9.79
N VAL A 55 -3.00 -2.31 9.53
CA VAL A 55 -1.94 -3.33 9.53
C VAL A 55 -1.16 -3.38 10.86
N SER A 56 -1.56 -2.59 11.86
CA SER A 56 -0.88 -2.53 13.16
C SER A 56 -0.82 -3.91 13.81
N GLY A 57 0.38 -4.41 14.08
CA GLY A 57 0.58 -5.75 14.65
C GLY A 57 0.35 -6.92 13.68
N LYS A 58 0.03 -6.64 12.41
CA LYS A 58 -0.18 -7.64 11.34
C LYS A 58 0.85 -7.57 10.22
N ALA A 59 1.46 -6.40 10.01
CA ALA A 59 2.53 -6.19 9.04
C ALA A 59 3.67 -5.36 9.61
N ASP A 60 4.86 -5.50 9.03
CA ASP A 60 6.03 -4.69 9.37
C ASP A 60 5.84 -3.23 8.94
N GLY A 61 6.04 -2.30 9.88
CA GLY A 61 5.89 -0.87 9.61
C GLY A 61 6.89 -0.32 8.58
N GLY A 62 8.06 -0.94 8.46
CA GLY A 62 9.06 -0.63 7.43
C GLY A 62 8.60 -1.07 6.04
N LEU A 63 8.03 -2.28 5.93
CA LEU A 63 7.42 -2.77 4.69
C LEU A 63 6.28 -1.87 4.23
N VAL A 64 5.37 -1.52 5.14
CA VAL A 64 4.24 -0.62 4.86
C VAL A 64 4.73 0.72 4.31
N ARG A 65 5.72 1.33 4.97
CA ARG A 65 6.31 2.60 4.52
C ARG A 65 6.86 2.49 3.10
N LYS A 66 7.60 1.40 2.81
CA LYS A 66 8.20 1.15 1.49
C LYS A 66 7.12 1.01 0.41
N LEU A 67 6.03 0.29 0.70
CA LEU A 67 4.91 0.11 -0.23
C LEU A 67 4.11 1.39 -0.44
N VAL A 68 3.85 2.18 0.61
CA VAL A 68 3.22 3.50 0.52
C VAL A 68 4.05 4.45 -0.33
N GLU A 69 5.38 4.50 -0.11
CA GLU A 69 6.29 5.34 -0.88
C GLU A 69 6.34 4.93 -2.37
N LYS A 70 6.36 3.61 -2.63
CA LYS A 70 6.30 3.06 -3.99
C LYS A 70 4.97 3.39 -4.67
N ALA A 71 3.86 3.27 -3.96
CA ALA A 71 2.53 3.59 -4.48
C ALA A 71 2.35 5.09 -4.79
N LEU A 72 3.11 5.98 -4.16
CA LEU A 72 3.08 7.43 -4.39
C LEU A 72 4.16 7.94 -5.34
N SER A 73 5.27 7.21 -5.52
CA SER A 73 6.32 7.59 -6.48
C SER A 73 6.01 7.20 -7.93
N VAL A 74 5.02 6.33 -8.18
CA VAL A 74 4.56 5.99 -9.54
C VAL A 74 3.48 6.99 -10.01
N VAL A 75 3.74 8.28 -9.85
CA VAL A 75 2.93 9.39 -10.42
C VAL A 75 3.85 10.31 -11.19
#